data_AF-A0A2J6QUK6-F1
#
_entry.id   AF-A0A2J6QUK6-F1
#
_cell.length_a   1.000
_cell.length_b   1.000
_cell.length_c   1.000
_cell.angle_alpha   90.00
_cell.angle_beta   90.00
_cell.angle_gamma   90.00
#
_symmetry.space_group_name_H-M   'P 1'
#
loop_
_entity.id
_entity.type
_entity.pdbx_description
1 polymer ?
#
loop_
_entity_poly.entity_id
_entity_poly.type
_entity_poly.pdbx_seq_one_letter_code
_entity_poly.pdbx_strand_id
1 'polypeptide(L)'
;MQKLSTLLPVLLASLAHLPTTLSNPLVQTEKLDQRLVQPYFTLSSIGDSWAAGQATIPRDAYGGPGKWTKCFQHARSWEALMASDNSWTNDPIAFKFAACSGSHLVDAVHGKNQISQVGRPDLLTMQMGGNDAGFGKILIACVYIGDVPGSQKDYPNPDGTCFKTITEWEAYIDAPPSAGAGKSFYFDHHLTLQDILGTDLIKNRDDFYLAVIGYGEFFNTKSPDSDWCNDQSFGTLKAPKLSNVLRTKVNALAVKLNAVIAQSTSDLKNDHVKFYDPSSLFENHRFCEPGHTINNQYFLKDVWFWNMSPPEDDPDYAAFSATDAHETAWAQNYIFINGTKASQAQLLGLIDPTGGNPYDSWSGRSFHPKDGGHLASKYSFIAKITPLILKHAKEQPADFPVI
;
A
#
# COMPACT_ATOMS: atom_id res chain seq x y z
N MET A 1 2.88 -74.05 -9.86
CA MET A 1 3.55 -75.35 -10.08
C MET A 1 4.00 -75.42 -11.54
N GLN A 2 5.31 -75.64 -11.74
CA GLN A 2 6.11 -76.09 -12.91
C GLN A 2 5.44 -76.14 -14.30
N LYS A 3 6.10 -75.73 -15.41
CA LYS A 3 7.38 -76.24 -15.99
C LYS A 3 7.99 -75.14 -16.90
N LEU A 4 9.26 -74.72 -16.83
CA LEU A 4 10.56 -75.37 -17.16
C LEU A 4 10.68 -75.93 -18.60
N SER A 5 11.56 -75.32 -19.41
CA SER A 5 12.42 -75.99 -20.41
C SER A 5 13.51 -75.01 -20.92
N THR A 6 14.78 -75.14 -20.51
CA THR A 6 15.96 -75.60 -21.32
C THR A 6 16.55 -74.51 -22.24
N LEU A 7 17.85 -74.16 -22.28
CA LEU A 7 19.10 -74.93 -22.21
C LEU A 7 20.31 -74.04 -21.78
N LEU A 8 21.26 -74.62 -21.04
CA LEU A 8 22.71 -74.28 -20.97
C LEU A 8 23.43 -74.98 -22.16
N PRO A 9 24.70 -74.69 -22.59
CA PRO A 9 25.91 -74.62 -21.73
C PRO A 9 27.07 -73.66 -22.23
N VAL A 10 27.92 -73.10 -21.35
CA VAL A 10 29.34 -73.48 -21.04
C VAL A 10 30.49 -72.86 -21.91
N LEU A 11 31.33 -72.06 -21.21
CA LEU A 11 32.79 -71.79 -21.32
C LEU A 11 33.36 -71.25 -22.67
N LEU A 12 34.43 -70.41 -22.77
CA LEU A 12 35.71 -70.33 -22.05
C LEU A 12 36.43 -68.97 -22.37
N ALA A 13 37.15 -68.45 -21.38
CA ALA A 13 38.40 -67.67 -21.40
C ALA A 13 38.67 -66.54 -22.42
N SER A 14 39.07 -65.38 -21.88
CA SER A 14 40.44 -64.85 -22.07
C SER A 14 40.67 -63.59 -21.22
N LEU A 15 41.61 -63.68 -20.27
CA LEU A 15 42.28 -62.54 -19.64
C LEU A 15 43.27 -61.94 -20.65
N ALA A 16 43.15 -60.64 -20.91
CA ALA A 16 44.23 -59.84 -21.48
C ALA A 16 44.19 -58.43 -20.88
N HIS A 17 45.39 -57.96 -20.53
CA HIS A 17 45.70 -56.69 -19.87
C HIS A 17 45.22 -55.47 -20.66
N LEU A 18 44.96 -54.34 -19.95
CA LEU A 18 45.20 -52.95 -20.37
C LEU A 18 44.86 -52.00 -19.18
N PRO A 19 45.35 -50.75 -19.15
CA PRO A 19 46.23 -50.26 -18.09
C PRO A 19 45.54 -49.31 -17.11
N THR A 20 46.19 -49.18 -15.95
CA THR A 20 46.02 -48.10 -15.00
C THR A 20 46.30 -46.73 -15.62
N THR A 21 45.58 -45.73 -15.10
CA THR A 21 45.73 -44.27 -15.21
C THR A 21 45.03 -43.56 -16.38
N LEU A 22 43.83 -43.06 -16.07
CA LEU A 22 43.47 -41.66 -16.32
C LEU A 22 42.44 -41.27 -15.26
N SER A 23 42.95 -40.55 -14.26
CA SER A 23 42.16 -39.74 -13.33
C SER A 23 41.20 -38.85 -14.13
N ASN A 24 39.91 -39.18 -14.10
CA ASN A 24 38.89 -38.21 -14.46
C ASN A 24 38.99 -37.05 -13.46
N PRO A 25 39.21 -35.81 -13.89
CA PRO A 25 39.03 -34.69 -13.00
C PRO A 25 37.56 -34.73 -12.59
N LEU A 26 37.34 -34.56 -11.29
CA LEU A 26 36.07 -34.15 -10.71
C LEU A 26 35.39 -33.19 -11.67
N VAL A 27 34.28 -33.63 -12.27
CA VAL A 27 33.24 -32.71 -12.70
C VAL A 27 32.77 -32.07 -11.40
N GLN A 28 33.43 -30.98 -11.02
CA GLN A 28 32.79 -29.98 -10.20
C GLN A 28 31.53 -29.66 -10.97
N THR A 29 30.39 -30.10 -10.44
CA THR A 29 29.13 -29.44 -10.73
C THR A 29 29.36 -27.99 -10.32
N GLU A 30 29.79 -27.16 -11.27
CA GLU A 30 29.60 -25.73 -11.16
C GLU A 30 28.15 -25.58 -10.76
N LYS A 31 27.93 -25.00 -9.57
CA LYS A 31 26.63 -24.44 -9.24
C LYS A 31 26.28 -23.59 -10.45
N LEU A 32 25.31 -24.04 -11.23
CA LEU A 32 24.72 -23.24 -12.29
C LEU A 32 24.38 -21.92 -11.62
N ASP A 33 25.11 -20.87 -11.97
CA ASP A 33 24.94 -19.56 -11.39
C ASP A 33 23.49 -19.18 -11.67
N GLN A 34 22.66 -19.12 -10.63
CA GLN A 34 21.24 -18.75 -10.76
C GLN A 34 21.07 -17.30 -11.25
N ARG A 35 22.17 -16.58 -11.51
CA ARG A 35 22.24 -15.36 -12.33
C ARG A 35 22.07 -15.64 -13.83
N LEU A 36 21.11 -16.49 -14.20
CA LEU A 36 20.40 -16.24 -15.46
C LEU A 36 19.79 -14.85 -15.30
N VAL A 37 20.41 -13.86 -15.94
CA VAL A 37 19.95 -12.47 -16.03
C VAL A 37 18.43 -12.50 -16.17
N GLN A 38 17.71 -12.10 -15.12
CA GLN A 38 16.26 -11.95 -15.21
C GLN A 38 16.05 -10.93 -16.33
N PRO A 39 15.34 -11.24 -17.42
CA PRO A 39 15.16 -10.31 -18.53
C PRO A 39 14.17 -9.18 -18.19
N TYR A 40 13.88 -8.99 -16.89
CA TYR A 40 12.87 -8.10 -16.37
C TYR A 40 13.36 -7.45 -15.07
N PHE A 41 13.02 -6.17 -14.90
CA PHE A 41 13.13 -5.48 -13.62
C PHE A 41 11.93 -5.82 -12.75
N THR A 42 12.14 -6.38 -11.56
CA THR A 42 11.06 -6.78 -10.66
C THR A 42 10.70 -5.63 -9.72
N LEU A 43 9.58 -4.97 -10.01
CA LEU A 43 8.93 -4.03 -9.09
C LEU A 43 7.94 -4.79 -8.22
N SER A 44 8.02 -4.61 -6.91
CA SER A 44 7.08 -5.20 -5.96
C SER A 44 6.49 -4.15 -5.05
N SER A 45 5.21 -4.30 -4.70
CA SER A 45 4.50 -3.41 -3.77
C SER A 45 3.89 -4.21 -2.63
N ILE A 46 4.26 -3.84 -1.40
CA ILE A 46 3.61 -4.24 -0.16
C ILE A 46 3.07 -2.98 0.53
N GLY A 47 2.07 -3.13 1.38
CA GLY A 47 1.47 -1.99 2.05
C GLY A 47 0.03 -2.21 2.49
N ASP A 48 -0.56 -1.13 2.95
CA ASP A 48 -1.97 -1.04 3.31
C ASP A 48 -2.82 -0.54 2.13
N SER A 49 -3.96 0.07 2.44
CA SER A 49 -4.94 0.56 1.47
C SER A 49 -4.42 1.73 0.62
N TRP A 50 -3.41 2.49 1.07
CA TRP A 50 -2.80 3.55 0.25
C TRP A 50 -1.96 2.99 -0.90
N ALA A 51 -1.16 1.94 -0.63
CA ALA A 51 -0.43 1.21 -1.67
C ALA A 51 -1.37 0.38 -2.56
N ALA A 52 -2.39 -0.25 -1.97
CA ALA A 52 -3.40 -0.98 -2.74
C ALA A 52 -4.18 -0.05 -3.70
N GLY A 53 -4.19 1.26 -3.42
CA GLY A 53 -4.92 2.27 -4.18
C GLY A 53 -6.43 2.12 -4.01
N GLN A 54 -6.87 1.85 -2.78
CA GLN A 54 -8.26 1.51 -2.48
C GLN A 54 -9.24 2.55 -3.06
N ALA A 55 -10.08 2.07 -3.97
CA ALA A 55 -11.19 2.77 -4.59
C ALA A 55 -12.40 1.81 -4.65
N THR A 56 -13.45 2.18 -5.37
CA THR A 56 -14.71 1.40 -5.39
C THR A 56 -15.12 0.90 -6.74
N ILE A 57 -14.40 1.28 -7.80
CA ILE A 57 -14.77 0.94 -9.16
C ILE A 57 -14.27 -0.49 -9.45
N PRO A 58 -15.14 -1.51 -9.58
CA PRO A 58 -14.70 -2.90 -9.76
C PRO A 58 -13.98 -3.15 -11.09
N ARG A 59 -14.25 -2.32 -12.11
CA ARG A 59 -13.48 -2.32 -13.38
C ARG A 59 -12.00 -2.04 -13.15
N ASP A 60 -11.70 -1.17 -12.19
CA ASP A 60 -10.35 -0.73 -11.92
C ASP A 60 -9.64 -1.69 -10.95
N ALA A 61 -10.23 -2.85 -10.67
CA ALA A 61 -9.57 -3.95 -9.97
C ALA A 61 -8.25 -4.31 -10.68
N TYR A 62 -7.21 -4.54 -9.89
CA TYR A 62 -5.97 -5.06 -10.41
C TYR A 62 -6.18 -6.46 -11.01
N GLY A 63 -5.70 -6.70 -12.22
CA GLY A 63 -5.97 -7.90 -13.00
C GLY A 63 -7.20 -7.83 -13.90
N GLY A 64 -7.96 -6.72 -13.85
CA GLY A 64 -9.08 -6.42 -14.74
C GLY A 64 -10.46 -6.71 -14.14
N PRO A 65 -11.54 -6.43 -14.90
CA PRO A 65 -12.91 -6.60 -14.44
C PRO A 65 -13.17 -8.01 -13.89
N GLY A 66 -13.79 -8.10 -12.72
CA GLY A 66 -14.10 -9.37 -12.05
C GLY A 66 -12.93 -10.02 -11.31
N LYS A 67 -11.75 -9.40 -11.24
CA LYS A 67 -10.60 -9.85 -10.43
C LYS A 67 -10.52 -9.20 -9.05
N TRP A 68 -11.65 -8.77 -8.51
CA TRP A 68 -11.73 -8.17 -7.18
C TRP A 68 -11.22 -9.12 -6.11
N THR A 69 -10.27 -8.65 -5.30
CA THR A 69 -9.77 -9.40 -4.14
C THR A 69 -10.19 -8.68 -2.86
N LYS A 70 -10.14 -9.38 -1.72
CA LYS A 70 -10.33 -8.76 -0.40
C LYS A 70 -9.26 -7.72 -0.05
N CYS A 71 -8.19 -7.63 -0.85
CA CYS A 71 -7.12 -6.67 -0.68
C CYS A 71 -7.37 -5.33 -1.36
N PHE A 72 -8.44 -5.20 -2.17
CA PHE A 72 -8.82 -3.95 -2.82
C PHE A 72 -7.66 -3.32 -3.60
N GLN A 73 -6.94 -4.14 -4.35
CA GLN A 73 -5.85 -3.69 -5.21
C GLN A 73 -6.44 -3.11 -6.50
N HIS A 74 -6.05 -1.87 -6.83
CA HIS A 74 -6.52 -1.18 -8.01
C HIS A 74 -5.42 -1.03 -9.07
N ALA A 75 -5.79 -1.22 -10.33
CA ALA A 75 -4.93 -0.98 -11.49
C ALA A 75 -4.50 0.50 -11.62
N ARG A 76 -5.19 1.39 -10.91
CA ARG A 76 -4.90 2.84 -10.87
C ARG A 76 -4.15 3.28 -9.62
N SER A 77 -3.70 2.34 -8.76
CA SER A 77 -2.76 2.68 -7.69
C SER A 77 -1.46 3.22 -8.30
N TRP A 78 -0.72 4.03 -7.53
CA TRP A 78 0.43 4.72 -8.09
C TRP A 78 1.55 3.75 -8.48
N GLU A 79 1.70 2.62 -7.77
CA GLU A 79 2.62 1.54 -8.09
C GLU A 79 2.20 0.77 -9.35
N ALA A 80 0.91 0.49 -9.51
CA ALA A 80 0.39 -0.15 -10.71
C ALA A 80 0.57 0.76 -11.95
N LEU A 81 0.31 2.07 -11.79
CA LEU A 81 0.55 3.06 -12.84
C LEU A 81 2.04 3.21 -13.15
N MET A 82 2.91 3.10 -12.16
CA MET A 82 4.37 3.11 -12.33
C MET A 82 4.86 1.85 -13.06
N ALA A 83 4.34 0.67 -12.71
CA ALA A 83 4.65 -0.59 -13.37
C ALA A 83 4.30 -0.60 -14.86
N SER A 84 3.26 0.14 -15.25
CA SER A 84 2.86 0.31 -16.65
C SER A 84 3.69 1.34 -17.44
N ASP A 85 4.63 2.01 -16.78
CA ASP A 85 5.45 3.08 -17.37
C ASP A 85 6.88 2.61 -17.62
N ASN A 86 7.29 2.53 -18.87
CA ASN A 86 8.64 2.10 -19.24
C ASN A 86 9.66 3.25 -19.32
N SER A 87 9.32 4.47 -18.87
CA SER A 87 10.23 5.63 -18.98
C SER A 87 11.36 5.67 -17.95
N TRP A 88 11.29 4.85 -16.90
CA TRP A 88 12.18 4.92 -15.74
C TRP A 88 13.11 3.71 -15.57
N THR A 89 13.00 2.72 -16.46
CA THR A 89 13.88 1.56 -16.54
C THR A 89 14.05 1.13 -18.01
N ASN A 90 15.19 0.52 -18.34
CA ASN A 90 15.44 -0.01 -19.68
C ASN A 90 14.89 -1.44 -19.86
N ASP A 91 14.65 -2.13 -18.75
CA ASP A 91 14.19 -3.52 -18.75
C ASP A 91 12.66 -3.58 -18.65
N PRO A 92 12.00 -4.55 -19.29
CA PRO A 92 10.57 -4.73 -19.10
C PRO A 92 10.25 -5.03 -17.62
N ILE A 93 9.16 -4.46 -17.10
CA ILE A 93 8.85 -4.53 -15.68
C ILE A 93 8.00 -5.78 -15.37
N ALA A 94 8.45 -6.59 -14.42
CA ALA A 94 7.65 -7.63 -13.79
C ALA A 94 7.07 -7.11 -12.47
N PHE A 95 5.78 -6.74 -12.48
CA PHE A 95 5.12 -6.20 -11.29
C PHE A 95 4.50 -7.28 -10.39
N LYS A 96 4.81 -7.24 -9.08
CA LYS A 96 4.22 -8.10 -8.06
C LYS A 96 3.49 -7.25 -7.03
N PHE A 97 2.17 -7.44 -6.93
CA PHE A 97 1.32 -6.59 -6.11
C PHE A 97 0.75 -7.38 -4.93
N ALA A 98 1.24 -7.12 -3.72
CA ALA A 98 0.82 -7.78 -2.49
C ALA A 98 0.27 -6.81 -1.43
N ALA A 99 0.30 -5.50 -1.70
CA ALA A 99 -0.36 -4.51 -0.85
C ALA A 99 -1.83 -4.86 -0.65
N CYS A 100 -2.35 -4.62 0.55
CA CYS A 100 -3.65 -5.10 0.93
C CYS A 100 -4.34 -4.12 1.88
N SER A 101 -5.54 -3.68 1.52
CA SER A 101 -6.36 -2.85 2.40
C SER A 101 -6.52 -3.45 3.80
N GLY A 102 -6.54 -2.56 4.80
CA GLY A 102 -6.59 -2.91 6.22
C GLY A 102 -5.33 -3.58 6.76
N SER A 103 -4.24 -3.64 6.01
CA SER A 103 -3.01 -4.24 6.52
C SER A 103 -2.31 -3.43 7.59
N HIS A 104 -1.81 -4.15 8.59
CA HIS A 104 -0.99 -3.65 9.67
C HIS A 104 0.48 -3.97 9.44
N LEU A 105 1.40 -3.31 10.14
CA LEU A 105 2.85 -3.55 10.05
C LEU A 105 3.22 -5.05 10.13
N VAL A 106 2.60 -5.78 11.04
CA VAL A 106 2.82 -7.24 11.21
C VAL A 106 2.49 -8.05 9.96
N ASP A 107 1.60 -7.57 9.09
CA ASP A 107 1.19 -8.25 7.85
C ASP A 107 2.28 -8.28 6.79
N ALA A 108 3.29 -7.41 6.88
CA ALA A 108 4.41 -7.42 5.94
C ALA A 108 5.10 -8.79 5.91
N VAL A 109 5.30 -9.41 7.09
CA VAL A 109 6.07 -10.65 7.24
C VAL A 109 5.30 -11.77 7.94
N HIS A 110 4.62 -11.48 9.06
CA HIS A 110 4.07 -12.53 9.94
C HIS A 110 2.55 -12.72 9.81
N GLY A 111 1.80 -11.67 9.53
CA GLY A 111 0.34 -11.71 9.37
C GLY A 111 -0.07 -12.22 7.99
N LYS A 112 -0.55 -11.33 7.11
CA LYS A 112 -0.82 -11.68 5.69
C LYS A 112 0.43 -12.14 4.91
N ASN A 113 1.63 -11.95 5.47
CA ASN A 113 2.92 -12.32 4.91
C ASN A 113 3.07 -11.83 3.46
N GLN A 114 2.86 -10.53 3.27
CA GLN A 114 2.90 -9.89 1.94
C GLN A 114 4.27 -10.10 1.26
N ILE A 115 5.37 -10.12 2.03
CA ILE A 115 6.71 -10.31 1.48
C ILE A 115 6.88 -11.66 0.76
N SER A 116 6.25 -12.72 1.24
CA SER A 116 6.31 -14.03 0.58
C SER A 116 5.59 -14.08 -0.78
N GLN A 117 4.68 -13.13 -1.02
CA GLN A 117 3.86 -13.07 -2.24
C GLN A 117 4.55 -12.32 -3.38
N VAL A 118 5.61 -11.56 -3.08
CA VAL A 118 6.28 -10.69 -4.07
C VAL A 118 7.56 -11.25 -4.68
N GLY A 119 7.97 -12.45 -4.29
CA GLY A 119 9.17 -13.11 -4.84
C GLY A 119 10.45 -12.33 -4.50
N ARG A 120 11.35 -12.20 -5.49
CA ARG A 120 12.68 -11.57 -5.32
C ARG A 120 12.71 -10.21 -6.05
N PRO A 121 12.33 -9.09 -5.39
CA PRO A 121 12.24 -7.77 -6.02
C PRO A 121 13.59 -7.11 -6.27
N ASP A 122 13.71 -6.31 -7.32
CA ASP A 122 14.84 -5.36 -7.48
C ASP A 122 14.50 -4.04 -6.78
N LEU A 123 13.24 -3.63 -6.86
CA LEU A 123 12.66 -2.52 -6.10
C LEU A 123 11.40 -2.99 -5.36
N LEU A 124 11.39 -2.84 -4.04
CA LEU A 124 10.23 -3.03 -3.19
C LEU A 124 9.73 -1.69 -2.68
N THR A 125 8.45 -1.38 -2.88
CA THR A 125 7.78 -0.26 -2.22
C THR A 125 7.01 -0.77 -1.00
N MET A 126 7.06 -0.01 0.09
CA MET A 126 6.29 -0.26 1.32
C MET A 126 5.59 1.01 1.76
N GLN A 127 4.25 1.01 1.75
CA GLN A 127 3.43 2.07 2.34
C GLN A 127 2.49 1.44 3.38
N MET A 128 2.89 1.45 4.64
CA MET A 128 2.20 0.72 5.71
C MET A 128 2.37 1.44 7.06
N GLY A 129 1.44 1.23 7.98
CA GLY A 129 1.49 1.78 9.34
C GLY A 129 0.39 2.80 9.66
N GLY A 130 -0.37 3.27 8.67
CA GLY A 130 -1.51 4.16 8.92
C GLY A 130 -2.60 3.50 9.78
N ASN A 131 -2.82 2.19 9.58
CA ASN A 131 -3.74 1.39 10.38
C ASN A 131 -3.26 1.20 11.83
N ASP A 132 -1.96 0.92 12.01
CA ASP A 132 -1.31 0.80 13.33
C ASP A 132 -1.32 2.12 14.10
N ALA A 133 -1.20 3.24 13.40
CA ALA A 133 -1.34 4.58 13.96
C ALA A 133 -2.81 5.03 14.15
N GLY A 134 -3.79 4.16 13.89
CA GLY A 134 -5.19 4.39 14.20
C GLY A 134 -5.88 5.48 13.37
N PHE A 135 -5.35 5.84 12.19
CA PHE A 135 -5.92 6.92 11.38
C PHE A 135 -7.39 6.68 11.01
N GLY A 136 -7.77 5.46 10.65
CA GLY A 136 -9.19 5.13 10.40
C GLY A 136 -10.08 5.42 11.61
N LYS A 137 -9.61 5.08 12.82
CA LYS A 137 -10.33 5.36 14.08
C LYS A 137 -10.45 6.85 14.36
N ILE A 138 -9.39 7.63 14.09
CA ILE A 138 -9.41 9.09 14.22
C ILE A 138 -10.43 9.69 13.24
N LEU A 139 -10.44 9.27 11.98
CA LEU A 139 -11.39 9.77 10.98
C LEU A 139 -12.84 9.45 11.37
N ILE A 140 -13.12 8.23 11.84
CA ILE A 140 -14.44 7.88 12.39
C ILE A 140 -14.82 8.82 13.53
N ALA A 141 -13.95 8.96 14.54
CA ALA A 141 -14.25 9.67 15.77
C ALA A 141 -14.37 11.19 15.56
N CYS A 142 -13.60 11.75 14.63
CA CYS A 142 -13.43 13.19 14.49
C CYS A 142 -14.11 13.80 13.27
N VAL A 143 -14.28 13.05 12.18
CA VAL A 143 -14.72 13.59 10.88
C VAL A 143 -16.14 13.15 10.53
N TYR A 144 -16.48 11.89 10.82
CA TYR A 144 -17.75 11.30 10.34
C TYR A 144 -18.79 11.09 11.43
N ILE A 145 -18.39 10.53 12.57
CA ILE A 145 -19.33 10.15 13.64
C ILE A 145 -19.30 11.18 14.77
N GLY A 146 -18.25 11.30 15.58
CA GLY A 146 -18.32 12.14 16.79
C GLY A 146 -19.17 11.54 17.93
N ASP A 147 -19.46 12.32 18.98
CA ASP A 147 -20.16 11.87 20.20
C ASP A 147 -21.66 11.59 19.98
N VAL A 148 -22.37 11.09 21.00
CA VAL A 148 -23.81 10.80 20.90
C VAL A 148 -24.63 12.08 20.64
N PRO A 149 -25.77 11.98 19.90
CA PRO A 149 -26.61 13.14 19.60
C PRO A 149 -27.04 13.88 20.86
N GLY A 150 -26.87 15.20 20.89
CA GLY A 150 -27.21 16.06 22.04
C GLY A 150 -26.09 16.19 23.10
N SER A 151 -24.96 15.49 22.96
CA SER A 151 -23.78 15.67 23.83
C SER A 151 -22.51 15.89 23.03
N GLN A 152 -22.63 16.48 21.84
CA GLN A 152 -21.53 16.64 20.92
C GLN A 152 -20.44 17.55 21.48
N LYS A 153 -19.22 17.03 21.57
CA LYS A 153 -18.06 17.76 22.06
C LYS A 153 -17.07 17.90 20.92
N ASP A 154 -17.15 19.03 20.23
CA ASP A 154 -16.21 19.34 19.17
C ASP A 154 -14.77 19.37 19.72
N TYR A 155 -13.83 18.92 18.92
CA TYR A 155 -12.41 19.03 19.25
C TYR A 155 -12.05 20.52 19.46
N PRO A 156 -11.31 20.89 20.53
CA PRO A 156 -10.46 20.05 21.37
C PRO A 156 -11.05 19.74 22.77
N ASN A 157 -12.36 19.56 22.89
CA ASN A 157 -12.96 19.25 24.19
C ASN A 157 -12.43 17.89 24.75
N PRO A 158 -11.77 17.87 25.93
CA PRO A 158 -11.10 16.68 26.45
C PRO A 158 -12.04 15.53 26.80
N ASP A 159 -13.31 15.82 27.04
CA ASP A 159 -14.28 14.79 27.35
C ASP A 159 -14.87 14.13 26.09
N GLY A 160 -14.62 14.69 24.90
CA GLY A 160 -15.14 14.22 23.62
C GLY A 160 -14.40 13.00 23.07
N THR A 161 -15.11 12.14 22.33
CA THR A 161 -14.51 10.92 21.75
C THR A 161 -13.37 11.25 20.79
N CYS A 162 -13.50 12.29 19.96
CA CYS A 162 -12.42 12.69 19.04
C CYS A 162 -11.11 13.03 19.77
N PHE A 163 -11.17 13.83 20.84
CA PHE A 163 -9.98 14.18 21.62
C PHE A 163 -9.33 12.93 22.21
N LYS A 164 -10.11 12.07 22.86
CA LYS A 164 -9.61 10.83 23.49
C LYS A 164 -8.96 9.90 22.47
N THR A 165 -9.60 9.70 21.31
CA THR A 165 -9.05 8.88 20.23
C THR A 165 -7.75 9.46 19.69
N ILE A 166 -7.68 10.78 19.45
CA ILE A 166 -6.44 11.43 19.05
C ILE A 166 -5.35 11.25 20.11
N THR A 167 -5.65 11.47 21.39
CA THR A 167 -4.68 11.31 22.49
C THR A 167 -4.13 9.90 22.59
N GLU A 168 -4.98 8.88 22.44
CA GLU A 168 -4.57 7.47 22.47
C GLU A 168 -3.55 7.15 21.37
N TRP A 169 -3.88 7.46 20.11
CA TRP A 169 -3.03 7.11 18.98
C TRP A 169 -1.80 8.01 18.86
N GLU A 170 -1.91 9.28 19.24
CA GLU A 170 -0.75 10.16 19.35
C GLU A 170 0.25 9.65 20.38
N ALA A 171 -0.21 9.13 21.53
CA ALA A 171 0.68 8.55 22.53
C ALA A 171 1.47 7.35 22.00
N TYR A 172 0.87 6.52 21.14
CA TYR A 172 1.57 5.41 20.48
C TYR A 172 2.61 5.88 19.45
N ILE A 173 2.30 6.94 18.70
CA ILE A 173 3.26 7.57 17.76
C ILE A 173 4.42 8.24 18.51
N ASP A 174 4.13 8.93 19.62
CA ASP A 174 5.12 9.65 20.45
C ASP A 174 5.94 8.74 21.37
N ALA A 175 5.49 7.50 21.60
CA ALA A 175 6.16 6.62 22.53
C ALA A 175 7.59 6.31 22.07
N PRO A 176 8.57 6.41 23.00
CA PRO A 176 9.98 6.19 22.66
C PRO A 176 10.23 4.72 22.27
N PRO A 177 11.32 4.44 21.54
CA PRO A 177 11.67 3.07 21.13
C PRO A 177 11.75 2.09 22.32
N SER A 178 12.13 2.58 23.50
CA SER A 178 12.22 1.77 24.73
C SER A 178 10.88 1.27 25.27
N ALA A 179 9.73 1.78 24.78
CA ALA A 179 8.42 1.25 25.14
C ALA A 179 8.19 -0.16 24.60
N GLY A 180 8.87 -0.53 23.51
CA GLY A 180 8.86 -1.87 22.93
C GLY A 180 7.62 -2.19 22.08
N ALA A 181 7.51 -3.46 21.72
CA ALA A 181 6.52 -3.97 20.77
C ALA A 181 5.08 -3.66 21.17
N GLY A 182 4.28 -3.20 20.22
CA GLY A 182 2.87 -2.85 20.40
C GLY A 182 2.63 -1.60 21.25
N LYS A 183 3.68 -0.86 21.61
CA LYS A 183 3.61 0.34 22.46
C LYS A 183 4.32 1.55 21.87
N SER A 184 5.18 1.37 20.86
CA SER A 184 5.82 2.45 20.13
C SER A 184 5.74 2.18 18.64
N PHE A 185 5.15 3.12 17.90
CA PHE A 185 5.11 3.04 16.43
C PHE A 185 6.52 2.94 15.85
N TYR A 186 7.48 3.71 16.39
CA TYR A 186 8.88 3.61 15.97
C TYR A 186 9.39 2.18 16.10
N PHE A 187 9.19 1.55 17.26
CA PHE A 187 9.70 0.21 17.54
C PHE A 187 9.10 -0.80 16.56
N ASP A 188 7.78 -0.78 16.40
CA ASP A 188 7.08 -1.74 15.55
C ASP A 188 7.42 -1.55 14.07
N HIS A 189 7.54 -0.30 13.61
CA HIS A 189 7.93 0.01 12.24
C HIS A 189 9.39 -0.39 11.98
N HIS A 190 10.31 -0.05 12.87
CA HIS A 190 11.72 -0.43 12.74
C HIS A 190 11.92 -1.95 12.75
N LEU A 191 11.23 -2.67 13.64
CA LEU A 191 11.23 -4.13 13.69
C LEU A 191 10.68 -4.73 12.39
N THR A 192 9.60 -4.17 11.84
CA THR A 192 9.03 -4.64 10.57
C THR A 192 10.02 -4.49 9.42
N LEU A 193 10.74 -3.37 9.35
CA LEU A 193 11.79 -3.19 8.34
C LEU A 193 12.93 -4.20 8.54
N GLN A 194 13.36 -4.45 9.78
CA GLN A 194 14.38 -5.48 10.07
C GLN A 194 13.92 -6.87 9.64
N ASP A 195 12.66 -7.22 9.92
CA ASP A 195 12.08 -8.51 9.53
C ASP A 195 12.03 -8.68 8.00
N ILE A 196 11.63 -7.63 7.27
CA ILE A 196 11.64 -7.62 5.79
C ILE A 196 13.06 -7.86 5.27
N LEU A 197 14.04 -7.09 5.76
CA LEU A 197 15.44 -7.17 5.34
C LEU A 197 16.11 -8.49 5.75
N GLY A 198 15.61 -9.13 6.81
CA GLY A 198 16.09 -10.41 7.33
C GLY A 198 15.57 -11.63 6.55
N THR A 199 14.58 -11.47 5.67
CA THR A 199 14.03 -12.58 4.87
C THR A 199 15.06 -13.16 3.91
N ASP A 200 14.95 -14.46 3.59
CA ASP A 200 15.81 -15.12 2.60
C ASP A 200 15.73 -14.51 1.18
N LEU A 201 14.64 -13.77 0.92
CA LEU A 201 14.40 -13.07 -0.34
C LEU A 201 15.29 -11.82 -0.49
N ILE A 202 15.66 -11.18 0.63
CA ILE A 202 16.30 -9.86 0.66
C ILE A 202 17.68 -9.89 1.33
N LYS A 203 17.86 -10.72 2.37
CA LYS A 203 19.10 -10.72 3.15
C LYS A 203 20.32 -10.91 2.25
N ASN A 204 21.36 -10.11 2.52
CA ASN A 204 22.63 -10.11 1.79
C ASN A 204 22.55 -9.77 0.29
N ARG A 205 21.51 -9.04 -0.13
CA ARG A 205 21.41 -8.49 -1.50
C ARG A 205 21.89 -7.06 -1.57
N ASP A 206 22.80 -6.79 -2.50
CA ASP A 206 23.30 -5.48 -2.91
C ASP A 206 22.58 -4.93 -4.16
N ASP A 207 21.86 -5.80 -4.87
CA ASP A 207 21.05 -5.56 -6.07
C ASP A 207 19.57 -5.21 -5.74
N PHE A 208 19.30 -4.77 -4.50
CA PHE A 208 17.95 -4.54 -3.99
C PHE A 208 17.79 -3.10 -3.48
N TYR A 209 16.59 -2.54 -3.64
CA TYR A 209 16.17 -1.29 -3.02
C TYR A 209 14.80 -1.41 -2.34
N LEU A 210 14.69 -0.88 -1.12
CA LEU A 210 13.44 -0.70 -0.39
C LEU A 210 13.09 0.78 -0.31
N ALA A 211 11.98 1.16 -0.90
CA ALA A 211 11.38 2.47 -0.78
C ALA A 211 10.24 2.45 0.23
N VAL A 212 10.44 3.11 1.38
CA VAL A 212 9.44 3.28 2.43
C VAL A 212 8.69 4.59 2.17
N ILE A 213 7.37 4.55 2.06
CA ILE A 213 6.54 5.66 1.61
C ILE A 213 5.68 6.17 2.75
N GLY A 214 5.63 7.49 2.94
CA GLY A 214 4.77 8.15 3.92
C GLY A 214 3.32 8.34 3.43
N TYR A 215 2.58 9.20 4.12
CA TYR A 215 1.19 9.55 3.82
C TYR A 215 1.03 11.04 3.51
N GLY A 216 -0.09 11.40 2.88
CA GLY A 216 -0.44 12.79 2.63
C GLY A 216 -1.14 13.46 3.80
N GLU A 217 -0.91 14.75 4.00
CA GLU A 217 -1.80 15.59 4.80
C GLU A 217 -3.16 15.78 4.11
N PHE A 218 -4.25 15.71 4.88
CA PHE A 218 -5.60 15.62 4.31
C PHE A 218 -6.29 16.95 4.10
N PHE A 219 -5.95 17.96 4.90
CA PHE A 219 -6.65 19.24 4.90
C PHE A 219 -5.73 20.39 4.52
N ASN A 220 -6.26 21.39 3.83
CA ASN A 220 -5.69 22.73 3.90
C ASN A 220 -5.99 23.29 5.30
N THR A 221 -5.04 23.96 5.93
CA THR A 221 -5.15 24.57 7.26
C THR A 221 -4.74 26.04 7.28
N LYS A 222 -4.40 26.61 6.11
CA LYS A 222 -3.97 28.00 5.94
C LYS A 222 -5.19 28.92 6.11
N SER A 223 -5.14 29.80 7.11
CA SER A 223 -6.14 30.86 7.29
C SER A 223 -5.68 32.16 6.63
N PRO A 224 -6.60 33.01 6.12
CA PRO A 224 -8.06 32.85 6.14
C PRO A 224 -8.62 31.93 5.03
N ASP A 225 -7.77 31.52 4.09
CA ASP A 225 -8.17 30.83 2.85
C ASP A 225 -9.01 29.56 3.05
N SER A 226 -8.82 28.84 4.15
CA SER A 226 -9.53 27.61 4.48
C SER A 226 -10.60 27.76 5.57
N ASP A 227 -10.86 28.98 6.06
CA ASP A 227 -11.78 29.20 7.20
C ASP A 227 -13.25 28.96 6.85
N TRP A 228 -13.61 29.00 5.57
CA TRP A 228 -14.94 28.61 5.09
C TRP A 228 -15.33 27.19 5.51
N CYS A 229 -14.33 26.33 5.75
CA CYS A 229 -14.50 24.94 6.16
C CYS A 229 -14.81 24.77 7.66
N ASN A 230 -14.60 25.80 8.49
CA ASN A 230 -14.66 25.68 9.95
C ASN A 230 -16.03 25.25 10.49
N ASP A 231 -17.10 25.64 9.80
CA ASP A 231 -18.48 25.30 10.16
C ASP A 231 -19.05 24.17 9.29
N GLN A 232 -18.23 23.55 8.45
CA GLN A 232 -18.63 22.41 7.62
C GLN A 232 -18.48 21.09 8.38
N SER A 233 -19.16 20.05 7.90
CA SER A 233 -19.00 18.70 8.40
C SER A 233 -19.13 17.68 7.28
N PHE A 234 -18.36 16.60 7.37
CA PHE A 234 -18.58 15.39 6.57
C PHE A 234 -19.51 14.38 7.26
N GLY A 235 -19.80 14.59 8.54
CA GLY A 235 -20.69 13.73 9.31
C GLY A 235 -22.17 14.00 9.04
N THR A 236 -22.99 12.99 9.33
CA THR A 236 -24.40 12.99 8.92
C THR A 236 -25.35 13.45 10.03
N LEU A 237 -25.47 12.64 11.09
CA LEU A 237 -26.40 12.81 12.21
C LEU A 237 -25.78 13.54 13.41
N LYS A 238 -24.47 13.39 13.57
CA LYS A 238 -23.65 13.89 14.68
C LYS A 238 -22.60 14.91 14.20
N ALA A 239 -22.68 15.32 12.94
CA ALA A 239 -21.83 16.24 12.18
C ALA A 239 -20.72 16.98 12.97
N PRO A 240 -19.56 16.37 13.25
CA PRO A 240 -18.43 17.08 13.86
C PRO A 240 -17.91 18.15 12.92
N LYS A 241 -17.66 19.35 13.49
CA LYS A 241 -17.17 20.48 12.70
C LYS A 241 -15.73 20.24 12.26
N LEU A 242 -15.45 20.55 11.00
CA LEU A 242 -14.11 20.58 10.42
C LEU A 242 -13.36 21.87 10.79
N SER A 243 -13.35 22.19 12.08
CA SER A 243 -12.65 23.38 12.60
C SER A 243 -11.19 23.38 12.18
N ASN A 244 -10.61 24.56 11.95
CA ASN A 244 -9.19 24.69 11.63
C ASN A 244 -8.32 24.00 12.70
N VAL A 245 -8.73 24.09 13.97
CA VAL A 245 -8.07 23.42 15.10
C VAL A 245 -8.04 21.90 14.93
N LEU A 246 -9.15 21.28 14.53
CA LEU A 246 -9.21 19.85 14.25
C LEU A 246 -8.35 19.49 13.02
N ARG A 247 -8.53 20.20 11.91
CA ARG A 247 -7.80 19.94 10.66
C ARG A 247 -6.28 20.03 10.85
N THR A 248 -5.83 21.07 11.56
CA THR A 248 -4.43 21.27 11.94
C THR A 248 -3.92 20.12 12.80
N LYS A 249 -4.72 19.63 13.77
CA LYS A 249 -4.32 18.49 14.58
C LYS A 249 -4.18 17.21 13.76
N VAL A 250 -5.14 16.90 12.89
CA VAL A 250 -5.09 15.69 12.04
C VAL A 250 -3.90 15.72 11.09
N ASN A 251 -3.62 16.85 10.44
CA ASN A 251 -2.42 17.00 9.63
C ASN A 251 -1.14 16.86 10.45
N ALA A 252 -1.09 17.42 11.66
CA ALA A 252 0.08 17.30 12.54
C ALA A 252 0.36 15.83 12.92
N LEU A 253 -0.67 15.00 13.07
CA LEU A 253 -0.50 13.55 13.26
C LEU A 253 0.09 12.88 12.02
N ALA A 254 -0.34 13.25 10.80
CA ALA A 254 0.22 12.71 9.56
C ALA A 254 1.70 13.08 9.40
N VAL A 255 2.03 14.35 9.66
CA VAL A 255 3.43 14.85 9.68
C VAL A 255 4.26 14.10 10.71
N LYS A 256 3.73 13.90 11.92
CA LYS A 256 4.42 13.17 12.99
C LYS A 256 4.64 11.71 12.62
N LEU A 257 3.63 11.02 12.08
CA LEU A 257 3.75 9.66 11.59
C LEU A 257 4.85 9.55 10.53
N ASN A 258 4.83 10.42 9.51
CA ASN A 258 5.87 10.47 8.48
C ASN A 258 7.27 10.71 9.06
N ALA A 259 7.40 11.57 10.07
CA ALA A 259 8.68 11.82 10.73
C ALA A 259 9.22 10.55 11.43
N VAL A 260 8.35 9.79 12.11
CA VAL A 260 8.76 8.53 12.77
C VAL A 260 9.07 7.43 11.75
N ILE A 261 8.32 7.34 10.64
CA ILE A 261 8.64 6.45 9.50
C ILE A 261 10.02 6.81 8.93
N ALA A 262 10.28 8.09 8.68
CA ALA A 262 11.56 8.58 8.18
C ALA A 262 12.70 8.24 9.14
N GLN A 263 12.51 8.48 10.44
CA GLN A 263 13.50 8.22 11.48
C GLN A 263 13.84 6.72 11.57
N SER A 264 12.82 5.87 11.75
CA SER A 264 13.02 4.42 11.86
C SER A 264 13.63 3.81 10.59
N THR A 265 13.37 4.39 9.42
CA THR A 265 14.02 4.02 8.16
C THR A 265 15.50 4.42 8.15
N SER A 266 15.81 5.68 8.51
CA SER A 266 17.18 6.20 8.54
C SER A 266 18.07 5.46 9.54
N ASP A 267 17.51 5.07 10.70
CA ASP A 267 18.24 4.41 11.78
C ASP A 267 18.72 2.99 11.44
N LEU A 268 18.21 2.39 10.34
CA LEU A 268 18.75 1.15 9.79
C LEU A 268 20.17 1.31 9.24
N LYS A 269 20.58 2.54 8.91
CA LYS A 269 21.90 2.85 8.32
C LYS A 269 22.21 2.00 7.08
N ASN A 270 21.18 1.76 6.27
CA ASN A 270 21.27 0.97 5.05
C ASN A 270 21.00 1.87 3.83
N ASP A 271 21.98 1.97 2.93
CA ASP A 271 21.88 2.84 1.75
C ASP A 271 20.86 2.37 0.71
N HIS A 272 20.43 1.12 0.78
CA HIS A 272 19.41 0.54 -0.07
C HIS A 272 17.98 0.78 0.44
N VAL A 273 17.83 1.36 1.63
CA VAL A 273 16.52 1.66 2.23
C VAL A 273 16.34 3.16 2.32
N LYS A 274 15.31 3.70 1.65
CA LYS A 274 15.06 5.14 1.58
C LYS A 274 13.61 5.48 1.91
N PHE A 275 13.42 6.55 2.65
CA PHE A 275 12.10 7.11 2.92
C PHE A 275 11.70 8.14 1.84
N TYR A 276 10.43 8.13 1.46
CA TYR A 276 9.84 9.06 0.50
C TYR A 276 8.57 9.68 1.10
N ASP A 277 8.59 10.99 1.31
CA ASP A 277 7.42 11.76 1.75
C ASP A 277 6.59 12.24 0.55
N PRO A 278 5.32 11.80 0.42
CA PRO A 278 4.42 12.30 -0.62
C PRO A 278 3.61 13.53 -0.18
N SER A 279 3.71 14.00 1.07
CA SER A 279 2.73 14.96 1.63
C SER A 279 2.61 16.28 0.88
N SER A 280 3.73 16.83 0.41
CA SER A 280 3.73 18.08 -0.34
C SER A 280 3.08 17.96 -1.72
N LEU A 281 2.97 16.74 -2.26
CA LEU A 281 2.31 16.51 -3.55
C LEU A 281 0.83 16.88 -3.50
N PHE A 282 0.20 16.77 -2.33
CA PHE A 282 -1.22 17.05 -2.16
C PHE A 282 -1.53 18.53 -1.92
N GLU A 283 -0.53 19.41 -1.80
CA GLU A 283 -0.77 20.84 -1.61
C GLU A 283 -1.64 21.43 -2.73
N ASN A 284 -2.64 22.24 -2.35
CA ASN A 284 -3.65 22.81 -3.24
C ASN A 284 -4.67 21.79 -3.80
N HIS A 285 -4.61 20.53 -3.37
CA HIS A 285 -5.53 19.46 -3.76
C HIS A 285 -6.15 18.74 -2.55
N ARG A 286 -6.00 19.30 -1.35
CA ARG A 286 -6.48 18.72 -0.09
C ARG A 286 -7.98 18.98 0.09
N PHE A 287 -8.56 18.49 1.18
CA PHE A 287 -9.85 18.99 1.63
C PHE A 287 -9.72 20.45 2.10
N CYS A 288 -10.80 21.22 2.01
CA CYS A 288 -10.89 22.61 2.49
C CYS A 288 -10.00 23.64 1.75
N GLU A 289 -9.59 23.36 0.51
CA GLU A 289 -8.83 24.32 -0.33
C GLU A 289 -9.63 25.59 -0.66
N PRO A 290 -8.97 26.73 -0.95
CA PRO A 290 -9.64 28.00 -1.27
C PRO A 290 -10.51 27.88 -2.52
N GLY A 291 -11.65 28.57 -2.51
CA GLY A 291 -12.58 28.57 -3.65
C GLY A 291 -13.43 27.30 -3.78
N HIS A 292 -13.25 26.31 -2.90
CA HIS A 292 -14.08 25.11 -2.86
C HIS A 292 -15.33 25.31 -2.00
N THR A 293 -16.35 24.52 -2.30
CA THR A 293 -17.58 24.36 -1.50
C THR A 293 -17.58 23.01 -0.79
N ILE A 294 -18.55 22.79 0.10
CA ILE A 294 -18.76 21.47 0.70
C ILE A 294 -19.01 20.38 -0.36
N ASN A 295 -19.76 20.67 -1.42
CA ASN A 295 -20.01 19.72 -2.51
C ASN A 295 -18.73 19.37 -3.27
N ASN A 296 -17.80 20.32 -3.44
CA ASN A 296 -16.52 20.03 -4.08
C ASN A 296 -15.70 18.99 -3.31
N GLN A 297 -15.83 18.94 -1.98
CA GLN A 297 -15.13 17.96 -1.14
C GLN A 297 -15.56 16.51 -1.43
N TYR A 298 -16.72 16.30 -2.06
CA TYR A 298 -17.22 14.97 -2.40
C TYR A 298 -16.95 14.60 -3.86
N PHE A 299 -17.04 15.57 -4.76
CA PHE A 299 -17.18 15.29 -6.20
C PHE A 299 -16.12 15.95 -7.09
N LEU A 300 -15.42 16.99 -6.61
CA LEU A 300 -14.46 17.68 -7.46
C LEU A 300 -13.24 16.78 -7.70
N LYS A 301 -12.87 16.59 -8.98
CA LYS A 301 -11.68 15.81 -9.37
C LYS A 301 -10.39 16.38 -8.78
N ASP A 302 -10.35 17.69 -8.61
CA ASP A 302 -9.19 18.42 -8.11
C ASP A 302 -9.00 18.36 -6.58
N VAL A 303 -9.99 17.82 -5.86
CA VAL A 303 -9.77 17.33 -4.48
C VAL A 303 -9.26 15.90 -4.60
N TRP A 304 -7.99 15.68 -4.30
CA TRP A 304 -7.30 14.41 -4.54
C TRP A 304 -7.54 13.35 -3.46
N PHE A 305 -8.47 13.58 -2.53
CA PHE A 305 -8.91 12.57 -1.57
C PHE A 305 -10.36 12.18 -1.81
N TRP A 306 -10.64 10.88 -1.76
CA TRP A 306 -12.01 10.40 -1.72
C TRP A 306 -12.70 10.85 -0.43
N ASN A 307 -13.95 11.26 -0.55
CA ASN A 307 -14.87 11.37 0.58
C ASN A 307 -15.95 10.28 0.45
N MET A 308 -16.92 10.26 1.36
CA MET A 308 -18.07 9.34 1.35
C MET A 308 -19.08 9.69 0.23
N SER A 309 -18.62 9.81 -1.01
CA SER A 309 -19.46 9.86 -2.21
C SER A 309 -19.65 8.45 -2.77
N PRO A 310 -20.86 8.11 -3.23
CA PRO A 310 -21.11 6.81 -3.81
C PRO A 310 -20.39 6.69 -5.18
N PRO A 311 -20.11 5.46 -5.66
CA PRO A 311 -19.38 5.27 -6.91
C PRO A 311 -20.09 5.88 -8.13
N GLU A 312 -21.43 5.96 -8.12
CA GLU A 312 -22.21 6.43 -9.27
C GLU A 312 -22.04 7.93 -9.54
N ASP A 313 -21.71 8.69 -8.50
CA ASP A 313 -21.43 10.12 -8.56
C ASP A 313 -19.94 10.41 -8.79
N ASP A 314 -19.15 9.36 -9.01
CA ASP A 314 -17.78 9.51 -9.48
C ASP A 314 -17.81 10.09 -10.90
N PRO A 315 -17.15 11.22 -11.17
CA PRO A 315 -17.13 11.79 -12.51
C PRO A 315 -16.48 10.87 -13.55
N ASP A 316 -15.80 9.79 -13.16
CA ASP A 316 -15.31 8.72 -14.04
C ASP A 316 -16.25 7.49 -14.15
N TYR A 317 -17.37 7.48 -13.41
CA TYR A 317 -18.44 6.47 -13.50
C TYR A 317 -19.36 6.67 -14.71
N ALA A 318 -19.61 7.92 -15.11
CA ALA A 318 -20.51 8.26 -16.22
C ALA A 318 -20.08 7.68 -17.60
N ALA A 319 -18.84 7.20 -17.72
CA ALA A 319 -18.34 6.48 -18.90
C ALA A 319 -18.79 5.00 -18.97
N PHE A 320 -19.57 4.52 -17.99
CA PHE A 320 -20.09 3.15 -17.94
C PHE A 320 -21.50 3.08 -18.53
N SER A 321 -21.65 2.37 -19.67
CA SER A 321 -22.96 1.95 -20.14
C SER A 321 -23.46 0.79 -19.27
N ALA A 322 -24.52 1.02 -18.52
CA ALA A 322 -25.16 0.05 -17.63
C ALA A 322 -25.72 -1.18 -18.39
N THR A 323 -24.86 -2.13 -18.74
CA THR A 323 -25.29 -3.45 -19.27
C THR A 323 -25.21 -4.56 -18.23
N ASP A 324 -24.48 -4.37 -17.13
CA ASP A 324 -24.48 -5.33 -16.02
C ASP A 324 -25.57 -4.98 -15.02
N ALA A 325 -26.75 -5.59 -15.22
CA ALA A 325 -27.92 -5.50 -14.34
C ALA A 325 -27.62 -5.92 -12.88
N HIS A 326 -26.51 -6.62 -12.64
CA HIS A 326 -26.03 -6.90 -11.29
C HIS A 326 -25.46 -5.66 -10.63
N GLU A 327 -24.76 -4.74 -11.30
CA GLU A 327 -24.22 -3.52 -10.64
C GLU A 327 -25.29 -2.44 -10.44
N THR A 328 -26.27 -2.34 -11.36
CA THR A 328 -27.37 -1.37 -11.25
C THR A 328 -28.24 -1.62 -10.02
N ALA A 329 -28.43 -2.88 -9.61
CA ALA A 329 -29.17 -3.23 -8.40
C ALA A 329 -28.43 -2.88 -7.09
N TRP A 330 -27.09 -2.70 -7.14
CA TRP A 330 -26.26 -2.42 -5.95
C TRP A 330 -26.17 -0.94 -5.67
N ALA A 331 -25.94 -0.15 -6.73
CA ALA A 331 -26.17 1.30 -6.74
C ALA A 331 -27.58 1.66 -6.26
N GLN A 332 -28.58 0.83 -6.63
CA GLN A 332 -29.98 1.10 -6.37
C GLN A 332 -30.49 0.72 -4.96
N ASN A 333 -29.77 -0.10 -4.19
CA ASN A 333 -30.21 -0.50 -2.83
C ASN A 333 -29.56 0.31 -1.70
N TYR A 334 -28.53 1.10 -1.98
CA TYR A 334 -27.88 2.02 -1.03
C TYR A 334 -27.87 3.47 -1.54
N ILE A 335 -28.87 3.78 -2.36
CA ILE A 335 -29.12 5.06 -3.01
C ILE A 335 -28.98 6.24 -2.04
N PHE A 336 -27.98 7.09 -2.29
CA PHE A 336 -27.84 8.47 -1.82
C PHE A 336 -28.59 9.48 -2.72
N ILE A 337 -29.53 9.04 -3.56
CA ILE A 337 -30.37 9.93 -4.36
C ILE A 337 -31.35 10.61 -3.40
N ASN A 338 -31.31 11.94 -3.33
CA ASN A 338 -32.11 12.83 -2.47
C ASN A 338 -31.67 13.00 -1.01
N GLY A 339 -30.38 13.17 -0.74
CA GLY A 339 -29.94 13.85 0.49
C GLY A 339 -30.30 13.14 1.79
N THR A 340 -30.54 11.83 1.75
CA THR A 340 -30.78 11.02 2.95
C THR A 340 -29.50 10.26 3.30
N LYS A 341 -29.04 10.46 4.53
CA LYS A 341 -27.66 10.23 4.95
C LYS A 341 -27.45 8.82 5.54
N ALA A 342 -26.23 8.27 5.45
CA ALA A 342 -25.88 6.99 6.06
C ALA A 342 -26.18 6.97 7.58
N SER A 343 -26.82 5.90 8.04
CA SER A 343 -27.13 5.69 9.45
C SER A 343 -25.85 5.40 10.27
N GLN A 344 -25.90 5.67 11.58
CA GLN A 344 -24.78 5.43 12.48
C GLN A 344 -24.37 3.95 12.54
N ALA A 345 -25.33 3.02 12.42
CA ALA A 345 -25.05 1.58 12.38
C ALA A 345 -24.32 1.18 11.09
N GLN A 346 -24.65 1.82 9.97
CA GLN A 346 -23.89 1.69 8.73
C GLN A 346 -22.49 2.24 8.95
N LEU A 347 -22.27 3.48 9.40
CA LEU A 347 -20.92 4.04 9.61
C LEU A 347 -20.04 3.21 10.58
N LEU A 348 -20.63 2.59 11.61
CA LEU A 348 -19.92 1.74 12.58
C LEU A 348 -19.59 0.33 12.06
N GLY A 349 -20.33 -0.20 11.08
CA GLY A 349 -20.03 -1.46 10.39
C GLY A 349 -19.24 -1.30 9.08
N LEU A 350 -19.35 -0.12 8.45
CA LEU A 350 -18.78 0.26 7.15
C LEU A 350 -17.30 0.67 7.23
N ILE A 351 -16.83 1.07 8.40
CA ILE A 351 -15.41 1.36 8.66
C ILE A 351 -14.91 0.28 9.61
N ASP A 352 -15.01 -0.96 9.15
CA ASP A 352 -14.41 -2.10 9.81
C ASP A 352 -12.88 -2.02 9.63
N PRO A 353 -12.10 -1.74 10.69
CA PRO A 353 -10.64 -1.72 10.60
C PRO A 353 -10.06 -3.11 10.30
N THR A 354 -10.87 -4.18 10.31
CA THR A 354 -10.42 -5.56 10.07
C THR A 354 -10.63 -6.06 8.64
N GLY A 355 -11.21 -5.23 7.75
CA GLY A 355 -11.37 -5.57 6.33
C GLY A 355 -12.25 -6.82 6.08
N GLY A 356 -13.16 -7.14 7.00
CA GLY A 356 -13.90 -8.41 6.99
C GLY A 356 -14.96 -8.52 5.91
N ASN A 357 -15.52 -7.38 5.47
CA ASN A 357 -16.63 -7.38 4.52
C ASN A 357 -16.27 -6.72 3.16
N PRO A 358 -16.11 -7.51 2.08
CA PRO A 358 -15.89 -6.96 0.74
C PRO A 358 -17.07 -6.16 0.17
N TYR A 359 -18.25 -6.24 0.82
CA TYR A 359 -19.51 -5.64 0.37
C TYR A 359 -19.76 -4.20 0.87
N ASP A 360 -18.85 -3.65 1.67
CA ASP A 360 -18.93 -2.28 2.26
C ASP A 360 -17.82 -1.34 1.74
N SER A 361 -17.34 -1.60 0.52
CA SER A 361 -16.08 -1.07 -0.04
C SER A 361 -15.99 0.46 -0.23
N TRP A 362 -17.11 1.18 -0.22
CA TRP A 362 -17.15 2.59 -0.60
C TRP A 362 -16.90 3.60 0.52
N SER A 363 -17.20 3.24 1.75
CA SER A 363 -16.72 3.97 2.93
C SER A 363 -15.21 3.79 3.11
N GLY A 364 -14.68 2.61 2.76
CA GLY A 364 -13.27 2.25 2.94
C GLY A 364 -12.28 3.04 2.09
N ARG A 365 -12.70 3.61 0.95
CA ARG A 365 -11.84 4.49 0.14
C ARG A 365 -11.68 5.90 0.69
N SER A 366 -12.50 6.33 1.65
CA SER A 366 -12.44 7.69 2.19
C SER A 366 -11.03 8.03 2.67
N PHE A 367 -10.58 9.27 2.40
CA PHE A 367 -9.23 9.77 2.68
C PHE A 367 -8.10 9.08 1.91
N HIS A 368 -8.37 8.19 0.94
CA HIS A 368 -7.36 7.65 0.04
C HIS A 368 -7.18 8.55 -1.19
N PRO A 369 -6.01 8.51 -1.85
CA PRO A 369 -5.77 9.26 -3.06
C PRO A 369 -6.76 8.92 -4.19
N LYS A 370 -7.21 9.95 -4.91
CA LYS A 370 -7.81 9.82 -6.23
C LYS A 370 -6.72 9.72 -7.30
N ASP A 371 -7.15 9.62 -8.55
CA ASP A 371 -6.29 9.60 -9.73
C ASP A 371 -5.22 10.69 -9.76
N GLY A 372 -5.57 11.94 -9.45
CA GLY A 372 -4.61 13.05 -9.40
C GLY A 372 -3.48 12.78 -8.40
N GLY A 373 -3.82 12.34 -7.19
CA GLY A 373 -2.85 12.00 -6.16
C GLY A 373 -2.00 10.79 -6.52
N HIS A 374 -2.59 9.76 -7.14
CA HIS A 374 -1.83 8.59 -7.62
C HIS A 374 -0.87 8.95 -8.76
N LEU A 375 -1.29 9.76 -9.73
CA LEU A 375 -0.43 10.24 -10.82
C LEU A 375 0.70 11.13 -10.29
N ALA A 376 0.41 12.05 -9.37
CA ALA A 376 1.43 12.90 -8.76
C ALA A 376 2.46 12.06 -7.97
N SER A 377 1.99 11.07 -7.20
CA SER A 377 2.85 10.13 -6.46
C SER A 377 3.74 9.34 -7.40
N LYS A 378 3.16 8.77 -8.48
CA LYS A 378 3.91 8.07 -9.53
C LYS A 378 5.03 8.94 -10.10
N TYR A 379 4.70 10.11 -10.63
CA TYR A 379 5.69 10.94 -11.34
C TYR A 379 6.77 11.48 -10.41
N SER A 380 6.39 11.89 -9.19
CA SER A 380 7.34 12.32 -8.16
C SER A 380 8.30 11.19 -7.78
N PHE A 381 7.78 9.96 -7.61
CA PHE A 381 8.60 8.81 -7.26
C PHE A 381 9.54 8.41 -8.40
N ILE A 382 9.04 8.32 -9.64
CA ILE A 382 9.84 8.06 -10.84
C ILE A 382 11.01 9.03 -10.94
N ALA A 383 10.77 10.33 -10.75
CA ALA A 383 11.82 11.35 -10.82
C ALA A 383 12.94 11.13 -9.78
N LYS A 384 12.60 10.59 -8.60
CA LYS A 384 13.57 10.34 -7.53
C LYS A 384 14.31 9.01 -7.70
N ILE A 385 13.65 7.96 -8.21
CA ILE A 385 14.22 6.60 -8.28
C ILE A 385 15.01 6.35 -9.56
N THR A 386 14.63 6.98 -10.68
CA THR A 386 15.28 6.77 -11.99
C THR A 386 16.80 6.95 -11.96
N PRO A 387 17.35 8.01 -11.33
CA PRO A 387 18.81 8.18 -11.25
C PRO A 387 19.52 7.06 -10.49
N LEU A 388 18.85 6.47 -9.49
CA LEU A 388 19.41 5.39 -8.67
C LEU A 388 19.46 4.08 -9.49
N ILE A 389 18.37 3.76 -10.19
CA ILE A 389 18.26 2.55 -11.00
C ILE A 389 19.22 2.59 -12.20
N LEU A 390 19.22 3.70 -12.95
CA LEU A 390 20.07 3.82 -14.15
C LEU A 390 21.56 3.92 -13.80
N LYS A 391 21.92 4.40 -12.61
CA LYS A 391 23.31 4.37 -12.13
C LYS A 391 23.74 2.93 -11.86
N HIS A 392 22.92 2.16 -11.14
CA HIS A 392 23.22 0.76 -10.81
C HIS A 392 23.38 -0.11 -12.07
N ALA A 393 22.53 0.11 -13.09
CA ALA A 393 22.62 -0.59 -14.37
C ALA A 393 23.95 -0.33 -15.13
N LYS A 394 24.59 0.82 -14.91
CA LYS A 394 25.88 1.17 -15.54
C LYS A 394 27.11 0.66 -14.78
N GLU A 395 26.96 0.41 -13.48
CA GLU A 395 28.05 -0.07 -12.61
C GLU A 395 28.17 -1.60 -12.60
N GLN A 396 27.15 -2.31 -13.10
CA GLN A 396 27.23 -3.74 -13.41
C GLN A 396 28.21 -3.94 -14.59
N PRO A 397 29.33 -4.67 -14.42
CA PRO A 397 30.28 -4.87 -15.51
C PRO A 397 29.60 -5.60 -16.67
N ALA A 398 29.75 -5.05 -17.87
CA ALA A 398 29.34 -5.67 -19.13
C ALA A 398 30.26 -6.85 -19.49
N ASP A 399 30.47 -7.78 -18.57
CA ASP A 399 31.24 -9.00 -18.83
C ASP A 399 30.29 -10.07 -19.36
N PHE A 400 29.90 -9.93 -20.63
CA PHE A 400 29.52 -11.07 -21.43
C PHE A 400 30.50 -11.22 -22.60
N PRO A 401 31.17 -12.37 -22.73
CA PRO A 401 31.84 -12.68 -23.97
C PRO A 401 30.77 -12.83 -25.04
N VAL A 402 30.89 -12.04 -26.10
CA VAL A 402 30.19 -12.27 -27.36
C VAL A 402 30.60 -13.68 -27.82
N ILE A 403 29.64 -14.62 -27.80
CA ILE A 403 29.79 -15.95 -28.42
C ILE A 403 29.38 -15.85 -29.88
#